data_AF-A0A443SGB0-F1
#
_entry.id   AF-A0A443SGB0-F1
#
_cell.length_a   1.000
_cell.length_b   1.000
_cell.length_c   1.000
_cell.angle_alpha   90.00
_cell.angle_beta   90.00
_cell.angle_gamma   90.00
#
_symmetry.space_group_name_H-M   'P 1'
#
loop_
_entity.id
_entity.type
_entity.pdbx_description
1 polymer ?
#
loop_
_entity_poly.entity_id
_entity_poly.type
_entity_poly.pdbx_seq_one_letter_code
_entity_poly.pdbx_strand_id
1 'polypeptide(L)' 'PLADHLNHTNHAIVQTLVNSVNPTAVPKACCVPTELSPISMLYVDEYDKVVLKNYQDMVVEGCGCL' A
#
# COMPACT_ATOMS: atom_id res chain seq x y z
N PRO A 1 -13.93 4.99 14.74
CA PRO A 1 -13.89 5.43 13.33
C PRO A 1 -12.44 5.66 12.89
N LEU A 2 -12.08 5.29 11.66
CA LEU A 2 -10.75 5.60 11.11
C LEU A 2 -10.61 7.12 11.01
N ALA A 3 -9.41 7.65 11.31
CA ALA A 3 -9.17 9.08 11.22
C ALA A 3 -9.03 9.52 9.75
N ASP A 4 -9.51 10.72 9.41
CA ASP A 4 -9.56 11.20 8.02
C ASP A 4 -8.18 11.29 7.35
N HIS A 5 -7.13 11.51 8.13
CA HIS A 5 -5.75 11.56 7.63
C HIS A 5 -5.16 10.18 7.25
N LEU A 6 -5.87 9.07 7.53
CA LEU A 6 -5.41 7.71 7.24
C LEU A 6 -5.86 7.19 5.86
N ASN A 7 -6.20 8.09 4.91
CA ASN A 7 -6.58 7.78 3.52
C ASN A 7 -7.31 6.44 3.37
N HIS A 8 -8.62 6.43 3.57
CA HIS A 8 -9.38 5.20 3.74
C HIS A 8 -10.56 5.10 2.77
N THR A 9 -10.99 3.87 2.48
CA THR A 9 -12.21 3.62 1.71
C THR A 9 -13.42 3.48 2.61
N ASN A 10 -14.62 3.65 2.05
CA ASN A 10 -15.87 3.32 2.75
C ASN A 10 -15.87 1.85 3.22
N HIS A 11 -15.27 0.94 2.44
CA HIS A 11 -15.13 -0.46 2.82
C HIS A 11 -14.27 -0.61 4.09
N ALA A 12 -13.12 0.07 4.17
CA ALA A 12 -12.26 0.03 5.35
C ALA A 12 -12.95 0.58 6.61
N ILE A 13 -13.80 1.61 6.48
CA ILE A 13 -14.62 2.10 7.59
C ILE A 13 -15.59 1.02 8.07
N VAL A 14 -16.36 0.45 7.15
CA VAL A 14 -17.37 -0.58 7.46
C VAL A 14 -16.70 -1.82 8.06
N GLN A 15 -15.60 -2.29 7.47
CA GLN A 15 -14.85 -3.44 7.97
C GLN A 15 -14.30 -3.18 9.37
N THR A 16 -13.75 -1.99 9.63
CA THR A 16 -13.28 -1.61 10.97
C THR A 16 -14.43 -1.57 11.98
N LEU A 17 -15.61 -1.08 11.58
CA LEU A 17 -16.80 -1.07 12.42
C LEU A 17 -17.29 -2.49 12.74
N VAL A 18 -17.42 -3.35 11.73
CA VAL A 18 -17.84 -4.75 11.92
C VAL A 18 -16.81 -5.50 12.77
N ASN A 19 -15.52 -5.33 12.52
CA ASN A 19 -14.47 -5.93 13.35
C ASN A 19 -14.56 -5.45 14.82
N SER A 20 -14.89 -4.18 15.07
CA SER A 20 -15.02 -3.65 16.43
C SER A 20 -16.18 -4.26 17.22
N VAL A 21 -17.24 -4.73 16.52
CA VAL A 21 -18.42 -5.36 17.13
C VAL A 21 -18.25 -6.88 17.21
N ASN A 22 -17.74 -7.51 16.16
CA ASN A 22 -17.48 -8.94 16.10
C ASN A 22 -16.14 -9.24 15.39
N PRO A 23 -15.04 -9.29 16.16
CA PRO A 23 -13.70 -9.51 15.60
C PRO A 23 -13.50 -10.85 14.88
N THR A 24 -14.36 -11.83 15.14
CA THR A 24 -14.27 -13.17 14.51
C THR A 24 -14.94 -13.24 13.14
N ALA A 25 -15.81 -12.28 12.81
CA ALA A 25 -16.53 -12.26 11.54
C ALA A 25 -15.67 -11.72 10.39
N VAL A 26 -14.85 -10.70 10.65
CA VAL A 26 -13.97 -10.07 9.66
C VAL A 26 -12.67 -9.60 10.33
N PRO A 27 -11.53 -9.58 9.61
CA PRO A 27 -10.29 -8.99 10.13
C PRO A 27 -10.36 -7.47 10.16
N LYS A 28 -9.40 -6.83 10.83
CA LYS A 28 -9.22 -5.37 10.77
C LYS A 28 -8.82 -4.93 9.36
N ALA A 29 -9.19 -3.71 8.98
CA ALA A 29 -8.58 -3.05 7.83
C ALA A 29 -7.07 -2.94 8.02
N CYS A 30 -6.31 -3.01 6.94
CA CYS A 30 -4.85 -3.04 6.97
C CYS A 30 -4.27 -1.69 6.53
N CYS A 31 -3.21 -1.26 7.22
CA CYS A 31 -2.40 -0.13 6.75
C CYS A 31 -1.48 -0.63 5.62
N VAL A 32 -1.66 -0.10 4.43
CA VAL A 32 -0.91 -0.49 3.23
C VAL A 32 -0.47 0.75 2.44
N PRO A 33 0.58 0.64 1.60
CA PRO A 33 0.94 1.72 0.70
C PRO A 33 -0.20 2.04 -0.27
N THR A 34 -0.53 3.33 -0.40
CA THR A 34 -1.53 3.84 -1.35
C THR A 34 -0.91 4.74 -2.40
N GLU A 35 0.29 5.25 -2.14
CA GLU A 35 1.05 6.10 -3.06
C GLU A 35 2.50 5.62 -3.05
N LEU A 36 3.03 5.37 -4.25
CA LEU A 36 4.37 4.85 -4.45
C LEU A 36 5.10 5.67 -5.52
N SER A 37 6.41 5.82 -5.36
CA SER A 37 7.30 6.51 -6.30
C SER A 37 8.40 5.58 -6.85
N PRO A 38 9.00 5.92 -8.01
CA PRO A 38 10.02 5.08 -8.62
C PRO A 38 11.42 5.24 -8.01
N ILE A 39 12.28 4.23 -8.23
CA ILE A 39 13.73 4.31 -8.01
C ILE A 39 14.47 4.10 -9.33
N SER A 40 15.54 4.85 -9.56
CA SER A 40 16.49 4.59 -10.65
C SER A 40 17.44 3.46 -10.28
N MET A 41 17.42 2.37 -11.06
CA MET A 41 18.25 1.19 -10.85
C MET A 41 19.21 1.00 -12.02
N LEU A 42 20.50 0.81 -11.70
CA LEU A 42 21.52 0.35 -12.62
C LEU A 42 21.74 -1.15 -12.37
N TYR A 43 21.55 -1.98 -13.39
CA TYR A 43 21.69 -3.44 -13.28
C TYR A 43 22.20 -4.04 -14.58
N VAL A 44 22.61 -5.32 -14.53
CA VAL A 44 22.96 -6.11 -15.70
C VAL A 44 21.75 -6.98 -16.08
N ASP A 45 21.31 -6.89 -17.33
CA ASP A 45 20.16 -7.66 -17.82
C ASP A 45 20.53 -9.10 -18.24
N GLU A 46 19.54 -9.85 -18.71
CA GLU A 46 19.70 -11.24 -19.16
C GLU A 46 20.57 -11.41 -20.42
N TYR A 47 20.99 -10.31 -21.07
CA TYR A 47 21.86 -10.28 -22.24
C TYR A 47 23.25 -9.69 -21.92
N ASP A 48 23.63 -9.68 -20.63
CA ASP A 48 24.90 -9.14 -20.12
C ASP A 48 25.09 -7.63 -20.42
N LYS A 49 24.00 -6.87 -20.58
CA LYS A 49 24.07 -5.42 -20.83
C LYS A 49 23.82 -4.62 -19.57
N VAL A 50 24.59 -3.54 -19.40
CA VAL A 50 24.36 -2.55 -18.33
C VAL A 50 23.17 -1.67 -18.71
N VAL A 51 22.14 -1.68 -17.88
CA VAL A 51 20.88 -0.96 -18.10
C VAL A 51 20.60 -0.04 -16.92
N LEU A 52 20.31 1.23 -17.23
CA LEU A 52 19.74 2.19 -16.28
C LEU A 52 18.23 2.29 -16.52
N LYS A 53 17.40 2.00 -15.52
CA LYS A 53 15.94 2.02 -15.64
C LYS A 53 15.27 2.56 -14.37
N ASN A 54 14.21 3.33 -14.54
CA ASN A 54 13.32 3.71 -13.44
C ASN A 54 12.29 2.61 -13.21
N TYR A 55 12.35 1.97 -12.05
CA TYR A 55 11.36 0.98 -11.63
C TYR A 55 10.29 1.68 -10.79
N GLN A 56 9.05 1.62 -11.29
CA GLN A 56 7.88 2.18 -10.61
C GLN A 56 7.53 1.36 -9.37
N ASP A 57 6.78 1.99 -8.47
CA ASP A 57 6.18 1.34 -7.29
C ASP A 57 7.20 0.78 -6.27
N MET A 58 8.33 1.49 -6.08
CA MET A 58 9.47 1.01 -5.29
C MET A 58 9.66 1.73 -3.94
N VAL A 59 9.20 2.97 -3.80
CA VAL A 59 9.26 3.76 -2.54
C VAL A 59 7.85 4.09 -2.09
N VAL A 60 7.55 3.95 -0.80
CA VAL A 60 6.27 4.36 -0.21
C VAL A 60 6.30 5.85 0.09
N GLU A 61 5.38 6.59 -0.52
CA GLU A 61 5.17 8.03 -0.26
C GLU A 61 3.96 8.27 0.66
N GLY A 62 2.97 7.38 0.59
CA GLY A 62 1.74 7.50 1.35
C GLY A 62 1.15 6.15 1.74
N CYS A 63 0.58 6.09 2.94
CA CYS A 63 -0.14 4.94 3.47
C CYS A 63 -1.61 5.25 3.65
N GLY A 64 -2.44 4.21 3.55
CA GLY A 64 -3.87 4.28 3.83
C GLY A 64 -4.42 3.00 4.45
N CYS A 65 -5.63 3.06 4.99
CA CYS A 65 -6.34 1.89 5.51
C CYS A 65 -7.31 1.33 4.47
N LEU A 66 -7.09 0.08 4.06
CA LEU A 66 -7.92 -0.65 3.08
C LEU A 66 -8.56 -1.91 3.70
#